data_AF-A0A164XIW4-F1
#
_entry.id   AF-A0A164XIW4-F1
#
_cell.length_a   1.000
_cell.length_b   1.000
_cell.length_c   1.000
_cell.angle_alpha   90.00
_cell.angle_beta   90.00
_cell.angle_gamma   90.00
#
_symmetry.space_group_name_H-M   'P 1'
#
loop_
_entity.id
_entity.type
_entity.pdbx_description
1 polymer ?
#
loop_
_entity_poly.entity_id
_entity_poly.type
_entity_poly.pdbx_seq_one_letter_code
_entity_poly.pdbx_strand_id
1 'polypeptide(L)'
;MTTRPRVDSPKQFGDPGAGTFWVEYPSGLVDITRSHALETSADEPPKLSAGQHEIPVENDRTIRYDAEKSAIVIIDMQNFFLHPELRAHPLGLKCVDPLINVVTHFRKTGVKIIWVNWGLTETELHTIPPSLSRSFSKGGRGGFGSEMGGKWGRLLMRDQFNSELYGPLQKEYEEGKKNGTDI
;
A
#
# COMPACT_ATOMS: atom_id res chain seq x y z
N MET A 1 0.95 -21.09 -5.21
CA MET A 1 0.84 -20.10 -6.30
C MET A 1 1.51 -20.66 -7.52
N THR A 2 0.93 -20.46 -8.71
CA THR A 2 1.57 -20.84 -9.97
C THR A 2 2.56 -19.74 -10.36
N THR A 3 3.84 -20.06 -10.46
CA THR A 3 4.87 -19.10 -10.89
C THR A 3 4.78 -18.89 -12.40
N ARG A 4 4.69 -17.64 -12.86
CA ARG A 4 4.75 -17.35 -14.30
C ARG A 4 6.18 -17.56 -14.81
N PRO A 5 6.37 -18.30 -15.92
CA PRO A 5 7.69 -18.48 -16.51
C PRO A 5 8.26 -17.12 -16.96
N ARG A 6 9.59 -17.05 -17.08
CA ARG A 6 10.25 -15.89 -17.70
C ARG A 6 9.91 -15.83 -19.18
N VAL A 7 10.01 -14.64 -19.76
CA VAL A 7 9.95 -14.47 -21.21
C VAL A 7 11.26 -14.94 -21.83
N ASP A 8 11.19 -15.59 -23.00
CA ASP A 8 12.39 -16.09 -23.70
C ASP A 8 13.20 -14.98 -24.38
N SER A 9 12.53 -13.86 -24.70
CA SER A 9 13.12 -12.64 -25.23
C SER A 9 12.42 -11.41 -24.61
N PRO A 10 13.03 -10.22 -24.65
CA PRO A 10 12.39 -9.01 -24.15
C PRO A 10 11.00 -8.84 -24.76
N LYS A 11 10.02 -8.53 -23.92
CA LYS A 11 8.62 -8.47 -24.33
C LYS A 11 7.94 -7.27 -23.73
N GLN A 12 7.37 -6.45 -24.60
CA GLN A 12 6.50 -5.35 -24.21
C GLN A 12 5.06 -5.83 -24.07
N PHE A 13 4.41 -5.36 -23.02
CA PHE A 13 2.98 -5.51 -22.80
C PHE A 13 2.34 -4.12 -22.74
N GLY A 14 1.19 -3.95 -23.39
CA GLY A 14 0.47 -2.67 -23.45
C GLY A 14 0.89 -1.77 -24.60
N ASP A 15 0.42 -0.51 -24.58
CA ASP A 15 0.56 0.46 -25.66
C ASP A 15 1.47 1.64 -25.25
N PRO A 16 2.67 1.77 -25.84
CA PRO A 16 3.54 2.92 -25.62
C PRO A 16 2.95 4.25 -26.07
N GLY A 17 2.15 4.26 -27.14
CA GLY A 17 1.50 5.47 -27.64
C GLY A 17 0.51 6.07 -26.64
N ALA A 18 -0.10 5.20 -25.81
CA ALA A 18 -0.99 5.59 -24.73
C ALA A 18 -0.28 5.76 -23.36
N GLY A 19 1.03 5.49 -23.26
CA GLY A 19 1.77 5.52 -22.00
C GLY A 19 1.38 4.43 -21.00
N THR A 20 0.75 3.35 -21.48
CA THR A 20 0.21 2.25 -20.66
C THR A 20 0.89 0.94 -21.03
N PHE A 21 2.19 0.86 -20.74
CA PHE A 21 3.00 -0.32 -21.06
C PHE A 21 4.00 -0.68 -19.95
N TRP A 22 4.61 -1.86 -20.07
CA TRP A 22 5.82 -2.25 -19.36
C TRP A 22 6.61 -3.23 -20.22
N VAL A 23 7.88 -3.44 -19.88
CA VAL A 23 8.76 -4.38 -20.58
C VAL A 23 9.26 -5.44 -19.61
N GLU A 24 9.11 -6.71 -19.96
CA GLU A 24 9.71 -7.82 -19.23
C GLU A 24 10.93 -8.34 -19.98
N TYR A 25 12.01 -8.64 -19.26
CA TYR A 25 13.26 -9.17 -19.82
C TYR A 25 13.50 -10.62 -19.36
N PRO A 26 14.25 -11.43 -20.13
CA PRO A 26 14.57 -12.82 -19.78
C PRO A 26 15.35 -12.96 -18.46
N SER A 27 16.01 -11.89 -18.00
CA SER A 27 16.66 -11.83 -16.69
C SER A 27 15.69 -11.95 -15.51
N GLY A 28 14.40 -11.71 -15.74
CA GLY A 28 13.39 -11.61 -14.68
C GLY A 28 13.03 -10.17 -14.30
N LEU A 29 13.67 -9.18 -14.94
CA LEU A 29 13.34 -7.77 -14.76
C LEU A 29 11.99 -7.44 -15.41
N VAL A 30 11.13 -6.76 -14.66
CA VAL A 30 9.91 -6.12 -15.16
C VAL A 30 10.08 -4.61 -14.98
N ASP A 31 10.29 -3.90 -16.09
CA ASP A 31 10.44 -2.45 -16.11
C ASP A 31 9.08 -1.78 -16.28
N ILE A 32 8.56 -1.21 -15.18
CA ILE A 32 7.27 -0.51 -15.14
C ILE A 32 7.44 1.01 -15.16
N THR A 33 8.66 1.51 -15.39
CA THR A 33 8.96 2.97 -15.41
C THR A 33 8.31 3.69 -16.59
N ARG A 34 7.96 2.93 -17.65
CA ARG A 34 7.41 3.43 -18.92
C ARG A 34 8.32 4.44 -19.64
N SER A 35 9.62 4.47 -19.31
CA SER A 35 10.54 5.44 -19.91
C SER A 35 11.07 5.02 -21.27
N HIS A 36 11.15 3.72 -21.55
CA HIS A 36 11.65 3.17 -22.81
C HIS A 36 10.71 2.10 -23.35
N ALA A 37 10.05 2.41 -24.46
CA ALA A 37 9.35 1.39 -25.25
C ALA A 37 10.37 0.37 -25.78
N LEU A 38 9.94 -0.88 -25.96
CA LEU A 38 10.82 -1.92 -26.48
C LEU A 38 11.10 -1.64 -27.97
N GLU A 39 12.36 -1.37 -28.30
CA GLU A 39 12.82 -1.27 -29.67
C GLU A 39 13.09 -2.68 -30.24
N THR A 40 12.88 -2.85 -31.55
CA THR A 40 12.95 -4.17 -32.23
C THR A 40 14.30 -4.88 -32.12
N SER A 41 15.36 -4.18 -31.70
CA SER A 41 16.73 -4.71 -31.58
C SER A 41 17.28 -4.73 -30.15
N ALA A 42 16.47 -4.36 -29.15
CA ALA A 42 16.94 -4.27 -27.77
C ALA A 42 16.80 -5.63 -27.06
N ASP A 43 17.93 -6.31 -26.85
CA ASP A 43 17.99 -7.57 -26.08
C ASP A 43 18.20 -7.34 -24.57
N GLU A 44 18.80 -6.20 -24.21
CA GLU A 44 19.14 -5.84 -22.82
C GLU A 44 18.31 -4.67 -22.30
N PRO A 45 18.05 -4.60 -20.99
CA PRO A 45 17.38 -3.45 -20.40
C PRO A 45 18.25 -2.19 -20.48
N PRO A 46 17.63 -1.01 -20.70
CA PRO A 46 18.36 0.25 -20.66
C PRO A 46 18.99 0.45 -19.27
N LYS A 47 20.06 1.24 -19.24
CA LYS A 47 20.69 1.65 -17.98
C LYS A 47 19.70 2.42 -17.11
N LEU A 48 19.78 2.22 -15.80
CA LEU A 48 18.99 2.96 -14.81
C LEU A 48 19.20 4.47 -14.99
N SER A 49 18.09 5.18 -15.18
CA SER A 49 18.08 6.64 -15.19
C SER A 49 18.03 7.19 -13.76
N ALA A 50 18.34 8.48 -13.58
CA ALA A 50 18.20 9.14 -12.27
C ALA A 50 16.76 9.01 -11.75
N GLY A 51 16.61 8.68 -10.46
CA GLY A 51 15.31 8.46 -9.82
C GLY A 51 14.68 7.08 -10.09
N GLN A 52 15.29 6.25 -10.95
CA GLN A 52 14.88 4.87 -11.13
C GLN A 52 15.59 3.95 -10.14
N HIS A 53 14.84 2.98 -9.64
CA HIS A 53 15.30 2.01 -8.67
C HIS A 53 14.80 0.62 -9.05
N GLU A 54 15.51 -0.40 -8.58
CA GLU A 54 15.14 -1.80 -8.74
C GLU A 54 14.92 -2.42 -7.37
N ILE A 55 13.84 -3.21 -7.24
CA ILE A 55 13.52 -3.95 -6.03
C ILE A 55 13.30 -5.44 -6.36
N PRO A 56 13.99 -6.36 -5.68
CA PRO A 56 13.72 -7.78 -5.83
C PRO A 56 12.36 -8.11 -5.21
N VAL A 57 11.64 -9.01 -5.87
CA VAL A 57 10.35 -9.55 -5.40
C VAL A 57 10.38 -11.07 -5.46
N GLU A 58 9.34 -11.71 -4.94
CA GLU A 58 9.25 -13.17 -4.92
C GLU A 58 9.40 -13.79 -6.32
N ASN A 59 9.91 -15.02 -6.34
CA ASN A 59 10.13 -15.83 -7.57
C ASN A 59 11.25 -15.32 -8.47
N ASP A 60 12.32 -14.77 -7.87
CA ASP A 60 13.54 -14.33 -8.57
C ASP A 60 13.22 -13.33 -9.69
N ARG A 61 12.41 -12.33 -9.34
CA ARG A 61 12.01 -11.22 -10.20
C ARG A 61 12.50 -9.92 -9.61
N THR A 62 12.70 -8.94 -10.49
CA THR A 62 13.05 -7.58 -10.10
C THR A 62 12.06 -6.62 -10.75
N ILE A 63 11.54 -5.68 -9.98
CA ILE A 63 10.70 -4.60 -10.50
C ILE A 63 11.55 -3.34 -10.59
N ARG A 64 11.62 -2.72 -11.77
CA ARG A 64 12.17 -1.37 -11.92
C ARG A 64 11.06 -0.34 -11.88
N TYR A 65 11.20 0.66 -11.03
CA TYR A 65 10.24 1.74 -10.83
C TYR A 65 10.93 3.10 -10.81
N ASP A 66 10.16 4.15 -11.06
CA ASP A 66 10.59 5.55 -11.02
C ASP A 66 9.98 6.18 -9.76
N ALA A 67 10.82 6.72 -8.86
CA ALA A 67 10.39 7.16 -7.54
C ALA A 67 9.37 8.31 -7.61
N GLU A 68 9.53 9.25 -8.54
CA GLU A 68 8.66 10.41 -8.68
C GLU A 68 7.28 10.05 -9.26
N LYS A 69 7.20 8.91 -9.97
CA LYS A 69 5.98 8.40 -10.60
C LYS A 69 5.31 7.28 -9.82
N SER A 70 5.81 6.99 -8.62
CA SER A 70 5.35 5.88 -7.80
C SER A 70 4.89 6.35 -6.42
N ALA A 71 3.95 5.62 -5.84
CA ALA A 71 3.54 5.79 -4.45
C ALA A 71 3.32 4.43 -3.81
N ILE A 72 3.52 4.36 -2.50
CA ILE A 72 3.07 3.26 -1.66
C ILE A 72 1.82 3.69 -0.92
N VAL A 73 0.79 2.85 -0.98
CA VAL A 73 -0.46 3.06 -0.24
C VAL A 73 -0.59 1.98 0.82
N ILE A 74 -0.57 2.40 2.08
CA ILE A 74 -0.78 1.54 3.25
C ILE A 74 -2.25 1.63 3.64
N ILE A 75 -2.94 0.49 3.64
CA ILE A 75 -4.40 0.45 3.76
C ILE A 75 -4.81 -0.21 5.07
N ASP A 76 -5.59 0.51 5.87
CA ASP A 76 -6.38 0.03 7.00
C ASP A 76 -5.59 -0.77 8.06
N MET A 77 -4.33 -0.39 8.29
CA MET A 77 -3.47 -0.99 9.31
C MET A 77 -3.77 -0.43 10.71
N GLN A 78 -5.06 -0.37 11.08
CA GLN A 78 -5.58 0.32 12.26
C GLN A 78 -5.75 -0.60 13.47
N ASN A 79 -5.81 -0.02 14.66
CA ASN A 79 -6.08 -0.73 15.92
C ASN A 79 -7.37 -1.55 15.86
N PHE A 80 -8.44 -1.04 15.24
CA PHE A 80 -9.71 -1.77 15.12
C PHE A 80 -9.56 -3.13 14.40
N PHE A 81 -8.66 -3.22 13.43
CA PHE A 81 -8.46 -4.43 12.63
C PHE A 81 -7.36 -5.34 13.17
N LEU A 82 -6.37 -4.79 13.86
CA LEU A 82 -5.17 -5.52 14.25
C LEU A 82 -5.02 -5.74 15.76
N HIS A 83 -5.57 -4.86 16.60
CA HIS A 83 -5.34 -4.93 18.04
C HIS A 83 -5.99 -6.19 18.64
N PRO A 84 -5.24 -7.07 19.34
CA PRO A 84 -5.75 -8.35 19.84
C PRO A 84 -6.99 -8.25 20.74
N GLU A 85 -7.10 -7.16 21.52
CA GLU A 85 -8.29 -6.87 22.35
C GLU A 85 -9.57 -6.62 21.53
N LEU A 86 -9.47 -6.18 20.26
CA LEU A 86 -10.62 -5.89 19.39
C LEU A 86 -10.82 -6.99 18.34
N ARG A 87 -9.76 -7.33 17.61
CA ARG A 87 -9.75 -8.37 16.57
C ARG A 87 -8.41 -9.09 16.59
N ALA A 88 -8.45 -10.38 16.92
CA ALA A 88 -7.29 -11.23 16.74
C ALA A 88 -7.10 -11.47 15.23
N HIS A 89 -6.15 -10.75 14.62
CA HIS A 89 -5.79 -10.91 13.21
C HIS A 89 -4.32 -11.33 13.04
N PRO A 90 -3.97 -12.62 13.26
CA PRO A 90 -2.58 -13.06 13.33
C PRO A 90 -1.74 -12.79 12.08
N LEU A 91 -2.32 -12.87 10.89
CA LEU A 91 -1.59 -12.61 9.64
C LEU A 91 -1.26 -11.13 9.47
N GLY A 92 -2.25 -10.25 9.64
CA GLY A 92 -2.05 -8.79 9.68
C GLY A 92 -1.01 -8.34 10.69
N LEU A 93 -1.00 -8.92 11.91
CA LEU A 93 0.06 -8.64 12.89
C LEU A 93 1.45 -9.06 12.40
N LYS A 94 1.58 -10.22 11.74
CA LYS A 94 2.84 -10.66 11.11
C LYS A 94 3.29 -9.76 9.96
N CYS A 95 2.40 -8.97 9.37
CA CYS A 95 2.74 -8.03 8.31
C CYS A 95 3.31 -6.71 8.84
N VAL A 96 3.18 -6.38 10.13
CA VAL A 96 3.60 -5.09 10.69
C VAL A 96 5.09 -4.84 10.50
N ASP A 97 5.97 -5.76 10.94
CA ASP A 97 7.41 -5.56 10.82
C ASP A 97 7.90 -5.56 9.36
N PRO A 98 7.47 -6.48 8.48
CA PRO A 98 7.77 -6.39 7.04
C PRO A 98 7.33 -5.07 6.42
N LEU A 99 6.19 -4.53 6.82
CA LEU A 99 5.66 -3.28 6.28
C LEU A 99 6.53 -2.09 6.66
N ILE A 100 7.05 -2.04 7.89
CA ILE A 100 7.99 -1.00 8.33
C ILE A 100 9.25 -1.02 7.47
N ASN A 101 9.77 -2.20 7.13
CA ASN A 101 10.93 -2.33 6.24
C ASN A 101 10.65 -1.80 4.84
N VAL A 102 9.47 -2.10 4.29
CA VAL A 102 9.01 -1.57 2.99
C VAL A 102 8.92 -0.05 3.04
N VAL A 103 8.17 0.49 4.01
CA VAL A 103 8.02 1.94 4.24
C VAL A 103 9.39 2.62 4.34
N THR A 104 10.30 2.07 5.15
CA THR A 104 11.65 2.60 5.32
C THR A 104 12.46 2.60 4.03
N HIS A 105 12.39 1.52 3.24
CA HIS A 105 13.11 1.42 1.97
C HIS A 105 12.62 2.50 0.98
N PHE A 106 11.31 2.58 0.78
CA PHE A 106 10.73 3.49 -0.21
C PHE A 106 10.81 4.96 0.22
N ARG A 107 10.78 5.24 1.53
CA ARG A 107 11.05 6.58 2.06
C ARG A 107 12.46 7.05 1.68
N LYS A 108 13.45 6.17 1.76
CA LYS A 108 14.85 6.49 1.39
C LYS A 108 15.04 6.71 -0.11
N THR A 109 14.24 6.07 -0.95
CA THR A 109 14.28 6.26 -2.41
C THR A 109 13.46 7.46 -2.88
N GLY A 110 12.78 8.16 -1.97
CA GLY A 110 12.00 9.37 -2.29
C GLY A 110 10.58 9.08 -2.80
N VAL A 111 10.14 7.82 -2.77
CA VAL A 111 8.75 7.46 -3.10
C VAL A 111 7.79 8.01 -2.06
N LYS A 112 6.65 8.53 -2.53
CA LYS A 112 5.60 9.03 -1.63
C LYS A 112 4.86 7.90 -0.93
N ILE A 113 4.64 8.06 0.36
CA ILE A 113 3.96 7.08 1.20
C ILE A 113 2.62 7.68 1.62
N ILE A 114 1.55 6.94 1.37
CA ILE A 114 0.17 7.36 1.59
C ILE A 114 -0.45 6.40 2.59
N TRP A 115 -1.02 6.93 3.66
CA TRP A 115 -1.68 6.14 4.69
C TRP A 115 -3.19 6.36 4.59
N VAL A 116 -3.95 5.31 4.33
CA VAL A 116 -5.41 5.39 4.25
C VAL A 116 -6.04 4.49 5.29
N ASN A 117 -6.97 5.08 6.04
CA ASN A 117 -7.58 4.51 7.22
C ASN A 117 -9.07 4.86 7.25
N TRP A 118 -9.88 4.00 7.85
CA TRP A 118 -11.24 4.38 8.25
C TRP A 118 -11.22 5.42 9.35
N GLY A 119 -11.77 6.60 9.09
CA GLY A 119 -11.85 7.69 10.07
C GLY A 119 -13.00 8.61 9.73
N LEU A 120 -14.21 8.17 10.07
CA LEU A 120 -15.46 8.85 9.74
C LEU A 120 -15.61 10.15 10.53
N THR A 121 -16.14 11.17 9.87
CA THR A 121 -16.66 12.38 10.48
C THR A 121 -18.13 12.23 10.82
N GLU A 122 -18.66 13.14 11.64
CA GLU A 122 -20.11 13.22 11.88
C GLU A 122 -20.91 13.34 10.59
N THR A 123 -20.45 14.16 9.64
CA THR A 123 -21.13 14.32 8.36
C THR A 123 -21.18 13.02 7.58
N GLU A 124 -20.05 12.31 7.48
CA GLU A 124 -19.98 11.04 6.75
C GLU A 124 -20.85 9.97 7.40
N LEU A 125 -20.93 9.93 8.74
CA LEU A 125 -21.78 8.99 9.48
C LEU A 125 -23.25 9.07 9.05
N HIS A 126 -23.74 10.27 8.74
CA HIS A 126 -25.12 10.49 8.28
C HIS A 126 -25.32 10.15 6.79
N THR A 127 -24.24 10.06 6.00
CA THR A 127 -24.29 9.77 4.56
C THR A 127 -23.81 8.37 4.20
N ILE A 128 -23.39 7.55 5.18
CA ILE A 128 -22.95 6.18 4.94
C ILE A 128 -24.06 5.37 4.26
N PRO A 129 -23.74 4.60 3.21
CA PRO A 129 -24.71 3.71 2.57
C PRO A 129 -25.40 2.78 3.58
N PRO A 130 -26.74 2.62 3.53
CA PRO A 130 -27.48 1.78 4.49
C PRO A 130 -26.98 0.33 4.56
N SER A 131 -26.50 -0.23 3.44
CA SER A 131 -25.92 -1.58 3.39
C SER A 131 -24.66 -1.70 4.26
N LEU A 132 -23.82 -0.67 4.26
CA LEU A 132 -22.59 -0.59 5.03
C LEU A 132 -22.90 -0.37 6.51
N SER A 133 -23.78 0.58 6.82
CA SER A 133 -24.28 0.83 8.20
C SER A 133 -24.87 -0.43 8.84
N ARG A 134 -25.74 -1.14 8.10
CA ARG A 134 -26.32 -2.42 8.55
C ARG A 134 -25.26 -3.49 8.78
N SER A 135 -24.22 -3.54 7.94
CA SER A 135 -23.16 -4.55 8.04
C SER A 135 -22.32 -4.39 9.30
N PHE A 136 -22.05 -3.15 9.72
CA PHE A 136 -21.28 -2.86 10.94
C PHE A 136 -22.14 -2.86 12.22
N SER A 137 -23.46 -2.85 12.10
CA SER A 137 -24.38 -3.02 13.22
C SER A 137 -24.64 -4.49 13.58
N LYS A 138 -24.03 -5.45 12.85
CA LYS A 138 -24.22 -6.89 13.07
C LYS A 138 -23.64 -7.29 14.43
N GLY A 139 -24.46 -7.94 15.26
CA GLY A 139 -24.06 -8.46 16.57
C GLY A 139 -24.53 -7.64 17.78
N GLY A 140 -25.30 -6.56 17.56
CA GLY A 140 -25.99 -5.85 18.64
C GLY A 140 -25.09 -5.04 19.57
N ARG A 141 -23.82 -4.81 19.20
CA ARG A 141 -22.84 -4.04 19.97
C ARG A 141 -22.73 -2.57 19.53
N GLY A 142 -23.69 -2.10 18.72
CA GLY A 142 -23.63 -0.80 18.05
C GLY A 142 -23.12 -0.90 16.60
N GLY A 143 -23.21 0.20 15.86
CA GLY A 143 -22.72 0.37 14.49
C GLY A 143 -21.66 1.47 14.42
N PHE A 144 -21.35 1.99 13.23
CA PHE A 144 -20.42 3.12 13.10
C PHE A 144 -20.77 4.27 14.06
N GLY A 145 -19.75 4.87 14.67
CA GLY A 145 -19.93 5.97 15.61
C GLY A 145 -20.49 5.60 16.99
N SER A 146 -20.81 4.33 17.26
CA SER A 146 -21.21 3.92 18.61
C SER A 146 -20.02 3.89 19.56
N GLU A 147 -20.26 4.20 20.83
CA GLU A 147 -19.28 4.08 21.90
C GLU A 147 -18.81 2.62 22.05
N MET A 148 -17.51 2.38 21.96
CA MET A 148 -16.91 1.06 22.18
C MET A 148 -16.53 0.81 23.64
N GLY A 149 -16.52 1.87 24.46
CA GLY A 149 -16.11 1.83 25.86
C GLY A 149 -14.60 1.79 26.07
N GLY A 150 -14.19 2.10 27.30
CA GLY A 150 -12.77 2.15 27.68
C GLY A 150 -11.97 3.16 26.86
N LYS A 151 -10.76 2.76 26.43
CA LYS A 151 -9.84 3.60 25.65
C LYS A 151 -10.17 3.71 24.17
N TRP A 152 -11.15 2.94 23.67
CA TRP A 152 -11.33 2.74 22.23
C TRP A 152 -12.05 3.89 21.53
N GLY A 153 -12.82 4.68 22.28
CA GLY A 153 -13.64 5.76 21.72
C GLY A 153 -14.79 5.26 20.86
N ARG A 154 -15.19 6.07 19.88
CA ARG A 154 -16.31 5.76 18.97
C ARG A 154 -15.87 4.95 17.76
N LEU A 155 -16.65 3.94 17.39
CA LEU A 155 -16.29 2.97 16.36
C LEU A 155 -15.97 3.63 15.01
N LEU A 156 -14.72 3.50 14.57
CA LEU A 156 -14.17 3.96 13.28
C LEU A 156 -14.42 5.45 12.97
N MET A 157 -14.61 6.26 14.02
CA MET A 157 -14.65 7.71 13.88
C MET A 157 -13.23 8.27 13.85
N ARG A 158 -13.04 9.39 13.15
CA ARG A 158 -11.77 10.10 13.07
C ARG A 158 -11.27 10.49 14.46
N ASP A 159 -9.95 10.49 14.62
CA ASP A 159 -9.25 10.88 15.85
C ASP A 159 -9.64 10.03 17.09
N GLN A 160 -10.07 8.79 16.86
CA GLN A 160 -10.32 7.82 17.93
C GLN A 160 -9.23 6.75 17.96
N PHE A 161 -8.90 6.23 19.14
CA PHE A 161 -7.82 5.26 19.29
C PHE A 161 -8.02 3.99 18.46
N ASN A 162 -9.25 3.52 18.28
CA ASN A 162 -9.52 2.37 17.41
C ASN A 162 -9.23 2.66 15.91
N SER A 163 -9.29 3.93 15.50
CA SER A 163 -9.04 4.40 14.12
C SER A 163 -7.58 4.80 13.87
N GLU A 164 -6.76 4.88 14.92
CA GLU A 164 -5.32 5.11 14.76
C GLU A 164 -4.63 3.89 14.14
N LEU A 165 -3.47 4.11 13.53
CA LEU A 165 -2.62 3.03 13.05
C LEU A 165 -2.18 2.16 14.22
N TYR A 166 -1.97 0.88 13.93
CA TYR A 166 -1.62 -0.09 14.96
C TYR A 166 -0.16 0.06 15.40
N GLY A 167 0.02 0.25 16.71
CA GLY A 167 1.31 0.16 17.40
C GLY A 167 2.43 0.98 16.72
N PRO A 168 3.53 0.35 16.28
CA PRO A 168 4.67 1.08 15.71
C PRO A 168 4.35 1.81 14.40
N LEU A 169 3.30 1.41 13.67
CA LEU A 169 2.92 2.05 12.41
C LEU A 169 2.43 3.49 12.62
N GLN A 170 1.81 3.78 13.77
CA GLN A 170 1.40 5.16 14.11
C GLN A 170 2.61 6.08 14.21
N LYS A 171 3.69 5.61 14.86
CA LYS A 171 4.94 6.36 14.97
C LYS A 171 5.59 6.57 13.60
N GLU A 172 5.65 5.53 12.76
CA GLU A 172 6.19 5.64 11.40
C GLU A 172 5.46 6.68 10.55
N TYR A 173 4.12 6.73 10.65
CA TYR A 173 3.32 7.75 9.98
C TYR A 173 3.63 9.16 10.50
N GLU A 174 3.66 9.36 11.82
CA GLU A 174 3.90 10.67 12.42
C GLU A 174 5.28 11.23 12.07
N GLU A 175 6.32 10.39 12.09
CA GLU A 175 7.67 10.76 11.67
C GLU A 175 7.71 11.12 10.18
N GLY A 176 7.10 10.30 9.32
CA GLY A 176 7.03 10.56 7.89
C GLY A 176 6.27 11.84 7.55
N LYS A 177 5.14 12.09 8.22
CA LYS A 177 4.34 13.31 8.08
C LYS A 177 5.13 14.54 8.51
N LYS A 178 5.80 14.48 9.66
CA LYS A 178 6.66 15.57 10.15
C LYS A 178 7.78 15.91 9.16
N ASN A 179 8.31 14.91 8.47
CA ASN A 179 9.38 15.07 7.49
C ASN A 179 8.86 15.41 6.08
N GLY A 180 7.55 15.46 5.85
CA GLY A 180 6.94 15.72 4.54
C GLY A 180 7.13 14.59 3.51
N THR A 181 7.50 13.39 3.97
CA THR A 181 7.67 12.20 3.12
C THR A 181 6.38 11.41 2.96
N ASP A 182 5.51 11.50 3.97
CA ASP A 182 4.28 10.72 4.07
C ASP A 182 3.06 11.67 4.15
N ILE A 183 1.91 11.20 3.64
CA ILE A 183 0.61 11.89 3.72
C ILE A 183 -0.48 11.01 4.33
#